data_AF-A0A935D7K7-F1
#
_entry.id   AF-A0A935D7K7-F1
#
_cell.length_a   1.000
_cell.length_b   1.000
_cell.length_c   1.000
_cell.angle_alpha   90.00
_cell.angle_beta   90.00
_cell.angle_gamma   90.00
#
_symmetry.space_group_name_H-M   'P 1'
#
loop_
_entity.id
_entity.type
_entity.pdbx_description
1 polymer ?
#
loop_
_entity_poly.entity_id
_entity_poly.type
_entity_poly.pdbx_seq_one_letter_code
_entity_poly.pdbx_strand_id
1 'polypeptide(L)'
;MSKRYYLLLMLALPILASAQSPSTARAWPAPNALTMHVIIQQRPATIPAEQWKAMMLQPVNASLYPIRITQALLDTIDATQLDMRYQYIMVQE
;
A
#
# COMPACT_ATOMS: atom_id res chain seq x y z
N MET A 1 38.44 -14.89 -32.60
CA MET A 1 37.29 -14.80 -31.66
C MET A 1 36.12 -14.10 -32.34
N SER A 2 34.93 -14.65 -32.16
CA SER A 2 33.87 -14.72 -33.17
C SER A 2 32.99 -13.47 -33.22
N LYS A 3 32.95 -12.79 -34.37
CA LYS A 3 32.10 -11.61 -34.70
C LYS A 3 30.61 -11.82 -34.40
N ARG A 4 30.17 -13.08 -34.26
CA ARG A 4 28.81 -13.48 -33.91
C ARG A 4 28.39 -13.05 -32.50
N TYR A 5 29.34 -12.95 -31.56
CA TYR A 5 29.04 -12.52 -30.18
C TYR A 5 28.71 -11.02 -30.10
N TYR A 6 29.38 -10.18 -30.89
CA TYR A 6 29.09 -8.74 -30.94
C TYR A 6 27.70 -8.45 -31.52
N LEU A 7 27.28 -9.23 -32.52
CA LEU A 7 25.94 -9.11 -33.11
C LEU A 7 24.85 -9.46 -32.10
N LEU A 8 25.05 -10.53 -31.32
CA LEU A 8 24.15 -10.95 -30.25
C LEU A 8 24.05 -9.91 -29.12
N LEU A 9 25.17 -9.30 -28.74
CA LEU A 9 25.21 -8.30 -27.67
C LEU A 9 24.53 -6.98 -28.11
N MET A 10 24.70 -6.59 -29.38
CA MET A 10 24.00 -5.45 -29.98
C MET A 10 22.50 -5.68 -30.14
N LEU A 11 22.06 -6.91 -30.43
CA LEU A 11 20.63 -7.24 -30.53
C LEU A 11 19.92 -7.29 -29.17
N ALA A 12 20.65 -7.62 -28.09
CA ALA A 12 20.07 -7.75 -26.76
C ALA A 12 19.89 -6.39 -26.04
N LEU A 13 20.73 -5.40 -26.33
CA LEU A 13 20.67 -4.05 -25.75
C LEU A 13 19.29 -3.35 -25.84
N PRO A 14 18.57 -3.34 -26.99
CA PRO A 14 17.25 -2.71 -27.05
C PRO A 14 16.19 -3.43 -26.22
N ILE A 15 16.32 -4.75 -26.02
CA ILE A 15 15.35 -5.55 -25.26
C ILE A 15 15.49 -5.25 -23.76
N LEU A 16 16.71 -5.08 -23.25
CA LEU A 16 16.93 -4.66 -21.86
C LEU A 16 16.48 -3.20 -21.64
N ALA A 17 16.62 -2.33 -22.64
CA ALA A 17 16.16 -0.94 -22.55
C ALA A 17 14.63 -0.83 -22.48
N SER A 18 13.89 -1.73 -23.16
CA SER A 18 12.42 -1.75 -23.11
C SER A 18 11.84 -2.41 -21.85
N ALA A 19 12.64 -3.16 -21.09
CA ALA A 19 12.18 -3.82 -19.86
C ALA A 19 11.95 -2.85 -18.69
N GLN A 20 12.58 -1.67 -18.71
CA GLN A 20 12.40 -0.62 -17.72
C GLN A 20 11.37 0.41 -18.19
N SER A 21 10.15 -0.04 -18.46
CA SER A 21 9.04 0.90 -18.44
C SER A 21 8.85 1.33 -16.97
N PRO A 22 8.88 2.64 -16.64
CA PRO A 22 8.49 3.08 -15.31
C PRO A 22 7.07 2.56 -15.12
N SER A 23 6.92 1.63 -14.17
CA SER A 23 5.60 1.12 -13.80
C SER A 23 4.78 2.36 -13.49
N THR A 24 3.78 2.66 -14.33
CA THR A 24 2.81 3.71 -14.04
C THR A 24 2.16 3.28 -12.75
N ALA A 25 2.67 3.80 -11.63
CA ALA A 25 2.24 3.41 -10.31
C ALA A 25 0.74 3.66 -10.27
N ARG A 26 -0.04 2.57 -10.28
CA ARG A 26 -1.49 2.67 -10.23
C ARG A 26 -1.79 3.47 -8.98
N ALA A 27 -2.40 4.65 -9.15
CA ALA A 27 -2.68 5.54 -8.05
C ALA A 27 -3.43 4.74 -6.98
N TRP A 28 -2.87 4.67 -5.77
CA TRP A 28 -3.52 4.00 -4.65
C TRP A 28 -4.80 4.77 -4.34
N PRO A 29 -5.99 4.20 -4.57
CA PRO A 29 -7.23 4.96 -4.39
C PRO A 29 -7.41 5.33 -2.92
N ALA A 30 -8.11 6.43 -2.65
CA ALA A 30 -8.49 6.76 -1.27
C ALA A 30 -9.28 5.59 -0.63
N PRO A 31 -9.08 5.29 0.66
CA PRO A 31 -9.92 4.33 1.37
C PRO A 31 -11.37 4.80 1.44
N ASN A 32 -12.28 3.85 1.61
CA ASN A 32 -13.68 4.18 1.88
C ASN A 32 -13.85 4.96 3.20
N ALA A 33 -15.00 5.61 3.37
CA ALA A 33 -15.25 6.51 4.50
C ALA A 33 -15.12 5.81 5.86
N LEU A 34 -15.63 4.58 5.98
CA LEU A 34 -15.55 3.79 7.21
C LEU A 34 -14.09 3.48 7.58
N THR A 35 -13.32 2.99 6.62
CA THR A 35 -11.91 2.67 6.83
C THR A 35 -11.10 3.92 7.15
N MET A 36 -11.38 5.04 6.49
CA MET A 36 -10.75 6.32 6.82
C MET A 36 -11.07 6.74 8.26
N HIS A 37 -12.31 6.57 8.72
CA HIS A 37 -12.69 6.88 10.09
C HIS A 37 -11.88 6.04 11.10
N VAL A 38 -11.82 4.73 10.89
CA VAL A 38 -11.06 3.80 11.75
C VAL A 38 -9.56 4.15 11.75
N ILE A 39 -8.98 4.46 10.58
CA ILE A 39 -7.59 4.91 10.47
C ILE A 39 -7.34 6.13 11.35
N ILE A 40 -8.20 7.16 11.27
CA ILE A 40 -8.02 8.41 12.03
C ILE A 40 -8.16 8.18 13.54
N GLN A 41 -9.08 7.31 13.98
CA GLN A 41 -9.24 6.98 15.40
C GLN A 41 -7.98 6.34 16.00
N GLN A 42 -7.21 5.60 15.20
CA GLN A 42 -6.01 4.88 15.65
C GLN A 42 -4.71 5.67 15.47
N ARG A 43 -4.83 6.95 15.12
CA ARG A 43 -3.69 7.86 15.01
C ARG A 43 -2.87 7.87 16.30
N PRO A 44 -1.55 7.62 16.25
CA PRO A 44 -0.67 7.82 17.39
C PRO A 44 -0.73 9.27 17.89
N ALA A 45 -0.74 9.47 19.20
CA ALA A 45 -0.87 10.82 19.79
C ALA A 45 0.21 11.80 19.30
N THR A 46 1.41 11.28 19.02
CA THR A 46 2.60 12.03 18.57
C THR A 46 2.56 12.48 17.11
N ILE A 47 1.67 11.92 16.27
CA ILE A 47 1.63 12.20 14.82
C ILE A 47 0.40 13.06 14.50
N PRO A 48 0.53 14.23 13.85
CA PRO A 48 -0.62 15.03 13.41
C PRO A 48 -1.58 14.24 12.50
N ALA A 49 -2.89 14.55 12.57
CA ALA A 49 -3.92 13.78 11.85
C ALA A 49 -3.73 13.78 10.33
N GLU A 50 -3.43 14.94 9.72
CA GLU A 50 -3.19 15.03 8.28
C GLU A 50 -1.92 14.29 7.86
N GLN A 51 -0.88 14.30 8.68
CA GLN A 51 0.34 13.53 8.42
C GLN A 51 0.07 12.03 8.51
N TRP A 52 -0.66 11.59 9.53
CA TRP A 52 -1.07 10.19 9.68
C TRP A 52 -1.91 9.70 8.50
N LYS A 53 -2.90 10.51 8.08
CA LYS A 53 -3.70 10.25 6.89
C LYS A 53 -2.82 10.10 5.65
N ALA A 54 -1.92 11.05 5.41
CA ALA A 54 -1.01 11.02 4.27
C ALA A 54 -0.10 9.78 4.31
N MET A 55 0.37 9.38 5.49
CA MET A 55 1.13 8.14 5.67
C MET A 55 0.30 6.93 5.28
N MET A 56 -0.93 6.79 5.80
CA MET A 56 -1.79 5.62 5.56
C MET A 56 -2.29 5.51 4.11
N LEU A 57 -2.23 6.58 3.33
CA LEU A 57 -2.47 6.54 1.88
C LEU A 57 -1.31 5.94 1.08
N GLN A 58 -0.14 5.72 1.69
CA GLN A 58 0.96 5.01 1.05
C GLN A 58 0.81 3.51 1.29
N PRO A 59 0.79 2.67 0.24
CA PRO A 59 0.59 1.22 0.38
C PRO A 59 1.57 0.56 1.35
N VAL A 60 2.83 1.01 1.34
CA VAL A 60 3.88 0.51 2.24
C VAL A 60 3.51 0.73 3.71
N ASN A 61 2.95 1.89 4.06
CA ASN A 61 2.58 2.20 5.43
C ASN A 61 1.30 1.46 5.85
N ALA A 62 0.36 1.26 4.93
CA ALA A 62 -0.84 0.46 5.21
C ALA A 62 -0.51 -0.99 5.61
N SER A 63 0.63 -1.53 5.14
CA SER A 63 1.16 -2.82 5.58
C SER A 63 2.01 -2.72 6.85
N LEU A 64 2.84 -1.68 7.00
CA LEU A 64 3.71 -1.51 8.17
C LEU A 64 2.94 -1.16 9.45
N TYR A 65 1.80 -0.50 9.32
CA TYR A 65 0.97 -0.03 10.43
C TYR A 65 -0.43 -0.67 10.34
N PRO A 66 -0.57 -1.95 10.75
CA PRO A 66 -1.84 -2.63 10.71
C PRO A 66 -2.87 -1.95 11.63
N ILE A 67 -4.10 -1.88 11.14
CA ILE A 67 -5.25 -1.31 11.84
C ILE A 67 -5.70 -2.31 12.92
N ARG A 68 -5.77 -1.85 14.16
CA ARG A 68 -6.15 -2.63 15.35
C ARG A 68 -7.66 -2.64 15.53
N ILE A 69 -8.29 -3.79 15.37
CA ILE A 69 -9.74 -3.91 15.54
C ILE A 69 -10.00 -4.53 16.92
N THR A 70 -10.86 -3.89 17.71
CA THR A 70 -11.33 -4.38 19.00
C THR A 70 -12.72 -4.99 18.83
N GLN A 71 -13.14 -5.83 19.78
CA GLN A 71 -14.51 -6.38 19.75
C GLN A 71 -15.55 -5.26 19.85
N ALA A 72 -15.32 -4.27 20.72
CA ALA A 72 -16.22 -3.12 20.86
C ALA A 72 -16.38 -2.33 19.55
N LEU A 73 -15.31 -2.20 18.75
CA LEU A 73 -15.43 -1.58 17.43
C LEU A 73 -16.31 -2.43 16.50
N LEU A 74 -16.08 -3.75 16.43
CA LEU A 74 -16.88 -4.66 15.60
C LEU A 74 -18.36 -4.70 15.99
N ASP A 75 -18.68 -4.46 17.25
CA ASP A 75 -20.07 -4.39 17.71
C ASP A 75 -20.79 -3.13 17.18
N THR A 76 -20.04 -2.12 16.69
CA THR A 76 -20.56 -0.83 16.20
C THR A 76 -20.48 -0.65 14.69
N ILE A 77 -19.64 -1.43 14.00
CA ILE A 77 -19.40 -1.29 12.56
C ILE A 77 -19.69 -2.60 11.82
N ASP A 78 -20.09 -2.48 10.57
CA ASP A 78 -20.11 -3.62 9.65
C ASP A 78 -18.71 -3.84 9.06
N ALA A 79 -18.01 -4.86 9.56
CA ALA A 79 -16.65 -5.18 9.13
C ALA A 79 -16.53 -5.53 7.64
N THR A 80 -17.63 -5.96 7.00
CA THR A 80 -17.63 -6.28 5.56
C THR A 80 -17.43 -5.04 4.68
N GLN A 81 -17.64 -3.85 5.26
CA GLN A 81 -17.43 -2.57 4.60
C GLN A 81 -16.01 -2.04 4.77
N LEU A 82 -15.15 -2.71 5.53
CA LEU A 82 -13.74 -2.34 5.65
C LEU A 82 -13.00 -2.61 4.34
N ASP A 83 -12.04 -1.74 4.03
CA ASP A 83 -11.28 -1.81 2.80
C ASP A 83 -10.22 -2.90 2.87
N MET A 84 -10.39 -3.96 2.08
CA MET A 84 -9.52 -5.13 2.02
C MET A 84 -8.04 -4.84 1.75
N ARG A 85 -7.71 -3.62 1.31
CA ARG A 85 -6.34 -3.19 1.02
C ARG A 85 -5.51 -2.91 2.28
N TYR A 86 -6.15 -2.78 3.43
CA TYR A 86 -5.48 -2.55 4.71
C TYR A 86 -5.35 -3.86 5.48
N GLN A 87 -4.28 -3.95 6.26
CA GLN A 87 -4.12 -5.07 7.18
C GLN A 87 -4.86 -4.76 8.48
N TYR A 88 -5.70 -5.69 8.92
CA TYR A 88 -6.43 -5.61 10.17
C TYR A 88 -5.92 -6.68 11.13
N ILE A 89 -5.68 -6.30 12.39
CA ILE A 89 -5.33 -7.22 13.46
C ILE A 89 -6.35 -7.12 14.58
N MET A 90 -6.89 -8.26 14.99
CA MET A 90 -7.76 -8.31 16.17
C MET A 90 -6.88 -8.13 17.41
N VAL A 91 -7.27 -7.21 18.29
CA VAL A 91 -6.60 -7.01 19.58
C VAL A 91 -7.61 -7.21 20.71
N GLN A 92 -7.18 -7.89 21.78
CA GLN A 92 -7.93 -7.97 23.03
C GLN A 92 -7.67 -6.70 23.83
N GLU A 93 -8.73 -6.05 24.28
CA GLU A 93 -8.68 -4.98 25.27
C GLU A 93 -8.79 -5.55 26.69
#